data_AF-A0A6G6ARA2-F1
#
_entry.id   AF-A0A6G6ARA2-F1
#
_cell.length_a   1.000
_cell.length_b   1.000
_cell.length_c   1.000
_cell.angle_alpha   90.00
_cell.angle_beta   90.00
_cell.angle_gamma   90.00
#
_symmetry.space_group_name_H-M   'P 1'
#
loop_
_entity.id
_entity.type
_entity.pdbx_description
1 polymer ?
#
loop_
_entity_poly.entity_id
_entity_poly.type
_entity_poly.pdbx_seq_one_letter_code
_entity_poly.pdbx_strand_id
1 'polypeptide(L)'
;MTDFTISPKAENVWLESWLDLSPEEQQEMDHVEQDEQFDARFFRFEDSVYDIADFMRDDRFPDWHAGYPLNAFAMLMIRVDGSGDTIDVGLLH
;
A
#
# COMPACT_ATOMS: atom_id res chain seq x y z
N MET A 1 16.18 2.92 22.69
CA MET A 1 15.32 2.33 21.66
C MET A 1 14.12 3.23 21.58
N THR A 2 13.85 3.79 20.40
CA THR A 2 12.54 4.42 20.15
C THR A 2 11.57 3.25 19.99
N ASP A 3 10.54 3.17 20.82
CA ASP A 3 9.54 2.12 20.74
C ASP A 3 8.63 2.42 19.55
N PHE A 4 8.91 1.78 18.43
CA PHE A 4 8.09 1.84 17.23
C PHE A 4 6.78 1.09 17.47
N THR A 5 5.65 1.78 17.27
CA THR A 5 4.32 1.17 17.44
C THR A 5 3.57 1.19 16.12
N ILE A 6 3.07 0.04 15.68
CA ILE A 6 2.17 -0.06 14.53
C ILE A 6 0.73 -0.06 15.05
N SER A 7 -0.04 0.95 14.65
CA SER A 7 -1.48 1.02 14.93
C SER A 7 -2.27 0.62 13.70
N PRO A 8 -3.12 -0.43 13.76
CA PRO A 8 -4.04 -0.77 12.66
C PRO A 8 -4.95 0.42 12.32
N LYS A 9 -5.22 0.61 11.03
CA LYS A 9 -6.03 1.72 10.50
C LYS A 9 -7.21 1.24 9.66
N ALA A 10 -7.01 0.21 8.84
CA ALA A 10 -8.06 -0.42 8.05
C ALA A 10 -7.77 -1.92 7.90
N GLU A 11 -8.83 -2.70 7.72
CA GLU A 11 -8.76 -4.15 7.54
C GLU A 11 -9.53 -4.55 6.28
N ASN A 12 -9.07 -5.60 5.60
CA ASN A 12 -9.69 -6.13 4.37
C ASN A 12 -9.92 -5.08 3.28
N VAL A 13 -8.93 -4.19 3.07
CA VAL A 13 -8.94 -3.22 1.97
C VAL A 13 -8.71 -3.96 0.65
N TRP A 14 -9.63 -3.78 -0.30
CA TRP A 14 -9.56 -4.44 -1.60
C TRP A 14 -8.45 -3.87 -2.47
N LEU A 15 -7.77 -4.77 -3.17
CA LEU A 15 -6.83 -4.40 -4.21
C LEU A 15 -7.53 -4.20 -5.54
N GLU A 16 -7.26 -3.05 -6.14
CA GLU A 16 -7.87 -2.56 -7.36
C GLU A 16 -6.90 -2.76 -8.52
N SER A 17 -7.44 -3.03 -9.70
CA SER A 17 -6.68 -3.09 -10.93
C SER A 17 -6.53 -1.71 -11.55
N TRP A 18 -5.64 -1.59 -12.54
CA TRP A 18 -5.53 -0.38 -13.35
C TRP A 18 -6.86 0.12 -13.92
N LEU A 19 -7.75 -0.81 -14.29
CA LEU A 19 -9.04 -0.49 -14.90
C LEU A 19 -10.08 0.06 -13.92
N ASP A 20 -9.84 -0.08 -12.61
CA ASP A 20 -10.71 0.41 -11.54
C ASP A 20 -10.37 1.86 -11.13
N LEU A 21 -9.24 2.39 -11.62
CA LEU A 21 -8.84 3.79 -11.42
C LEU A 21 -9.56 4.72 -12.40
N SER A 22 -9.86 5.94 -11.96
CA SER A 22 -10.35 7.00 -12.83
C SER A 22 -9.23 7.46 -13.79
N PRO A 23 -9.56 8.13 -14.91
CA PRO A 23 -8.56 8.69 -15.80
C PRO A 23 -7.59 9.67 -15.12
N GLU A 24 -8.08 10.43 -14.13
CA GLU A 24 -7.26 11.34 -13.33
C GLU A 24 -6.28 10.55 -12.44
N GLU A 25 -6.74 9.53 -11.73
CA GLU A 25 -5.88 8.67 -10.90
C GLU A 25 -4.85 7.91 -11.76
N GLN A 26 -5.25 7.40 -12.94
CA GLN A 26 -4.32 6.78 -13.89
C GLN A 26 -3.24 7.76 -14.37
N GLN A 27 -3.59 9.05 -14.50
CA GLN A 27 -2.61 10.07 -14.88
C GLN A 27 -1.61 10.36 -13.76
N GLU A 28 -2.01 10.21 -12.50
CA GLU A 28 -1.12 10.35 -11.34
C GLU A 28 -0.18 9.15 -11.16
N MET A 29 -0.57 7.97 -11.66
CA MET A 29 0.27 6.76 -11.70
C MET A 29 1.19 6.76 -12.94
N ASP A 30 1.88 7.87 -13.19
CA ASP A 30 2.73 8.07 -14.36
C ASP A 30 3.99 7.18 -14.40
N HIS A 31 4.27 6.49 -13.29
CA HIS A 31 5.33 5.51 -13.14
C HIS A 31 4.97 4.11 -13.65
N VAL A 32 3.68 3.82 -13.88
CA VAL A 32 3.21 2.50 -14.32
C VAL A 32 3.22 2.42 -15.84
N GLU A 33 4.13 1.61 -16.38
CA GLU A 33 4.25 1.44 -17.83
C GLU A 33 3.11 0.56 -18.39
N GLN A 34 2.81 0.71 -19.68
CA GLN A 34 1.65 0.07 -20.30
C GLN A 34 1.64 -1.46 -20.17
N ASP A 35 2.81 -2.10 -20.22
CA ASP A 35 2.95 -3.55 -20.08
C ASP A 35 2.84 -4.03 -18.63
N GLU A 36 2.93 -3.13 -17.65
CA GLU A 36 2.81 -3.42 -16.21
C GLU A 36 1.38 -3.24 -15.69
N GLN A 37 0.53 -2.47 -16.40
CA GLN A 37 -0.85 -2.13 -15.99
C GLN A 37 -1.73 -3.35 -15.64
N PHE A 38 -1.49 -4.51 -16.29
CA PHE A 38 -2.27 -5.73 -16.02
C PHE A 38 -1.97 -6.33 -14.63
N ASP A 39 -0.71 -6.25 -14.21
CA ASP A 39 -0.22 -6.81 -12.96
C ASP A 39 -0.19 -5.78 -11.82
N ALA A 40 -0.27 -4.48 -12.15
CA ALA A 40 -0.36 -3.40 -11.18
C ALA A 40 -1.56 -3.58 -10.23
N ARG A 41 -1.33 -3.31 -8.94
CA ARG A 41 -2.34 -3.42 -7.88
C ARG A 41 -2.31 -2.18 -7.02
N PHE A 42 -3.48 -1.59 -6.85
CA PHE A 42 -3.66 -0.35 -6.13
C PHE A 42 -4.57 -0.57 -4.93
N PHE A 43 -4.55 0.35 -3.97
CA PHE A 43 -5.57 0.42 -2.95
C PHE A 43 -5.86 1.87 -2.58
N ARG A 44 -7.11 2.12 -2.19
CA ARG A 44 -7.55 3.41 -1.67
C ARG A 44 -7.44 3.41 -0.15
N PHE A 45 -6.75 4.42 0.38
CA PHE A 45 -6.69 4.65 1.82
C PHE A 45 -6.72 6.16 2.09
N GLU A 46 -7.65 6.57 2.96
CA GLU A 46 -8.01 7.99 3.12
C GLU A 46 -8.36 8.61 1.75
N ASP A 47 -7.80 9.77 1.42
CA ASP A 47 -8.07 10.51 0.18
C ASP A 47 -6.96 10.27 -0.86
N SER A 48 -6.34 9.08 -0.87
CA SER A 48 -5.21 8.76 -1.77
C SER A 48 -5.27 7.34 -2.33
N VAL A 49 -4.77 7.20 -3.56
CA VAL A 49 -4.53 5.91 -4.22
C VAL A 49 -3.04 5.58 -4.08
N TYR A 50 -2.76 4.35 -3.68
CA TYR A 50 -1.40 3.86 -3.52
C TYR A 50 -1.17 2.67 -4.45
N ASP A 51 -0.01 2.64 -5.11
CA ASP A 51 0.51 1.46 -5.78
C ASP A 51 1.22 0.55 -4.77
N ILE A 52 0.87 -0.74 -4.75
CA ILE A 52 1.56 -1.72 -3.89
C ILE A 52 3.03 -1.87 -4.27
N ALA A 53 3.38 -1.69 -5.55
CA ALA A 53 4.76 -1.82 -6.01
C ALA A 53 5.71 -0.79 -5.35
N ASP A 54 5.17 0.33 -4.88
CA ASP A 54 5.94 1.35 -4.14
C ASP A 54 6.25 0.95 -2.70
N PHE A 55 5.59 -0.08 -2.17
CA PHE A 55 5.80 -0.56 -0.81
C PHE A 55 7.02 -1.47 -0.75
N MET A 56 7.99 -1.09 0.08
CA MET A 56 9.21 -1.87 0.28
C MET A 56 9.02 -2.90 1.38
N ARG A 57 9.41 -4.14 1.11
CA ARG A 57 9.40 -5.20 2.13
C ARG A 57 10.15 -4.77 3.39
N ASP A 58 9.52 -4.95 4.55
CA ASP A 58 10.08 -4.58 5.85
C ASP A 58 10.16 -5.77 6.80
N ASP A 59 11.32 -6.41 6.83
CA ASP A 59 11.55 -7.59 7.68
C ASP A 59 11.65 -7.27 9.19
N ARG A 60 11.60 -5.99 9.59
CA ARG A 60 11.64 -5.59 11.01
C ARG A 60 10.34 -5.93 11.74
N PHE A 61 9.23 -6.02 11.00
CA PHE A 61 7.90 -6.27 11.54
C PHE A 61 7.28 -7.48 10.83
N PRO A 62 7.50 -8.71 11.32
CA PRO A 62 7.14 -9.92 10.58
C PRO A 62 5.65 -10.05 10.22
N ASP A 63 4.77 -9.45 11.03
CA ASP A 63 3.33 -9.43 10.80
C ASP A 63 2.88 -8.33 9.82
N TRP A 64 3.80 -7.48 9.34
CA TRP A 64 3.55 -6.36 8.43
C TRP A 64 4.54 -6.43 7.27
N HIS A 65 4.07 -6.94 6.13
CA HIS A 65 4.91 -7.42 5.04
C HIS A 65 5.72 -6.32 4.33
N ALA A 66 5.19 -5.11 4.21
CA ALA A 66 5.85 -4.02 3.51
C ALA A 66 5.45 -2.64 4.08
N GLY A 67 6.25 -1.62 3.78
CA GLY A 67 6.02 -0.26 4.24
C GLY A 67 6.35 0.82 3.20
N TYR A 68 5.64 1.94 3.32
CA TYR A 68 5.79 3.13 2.49
C TYR A 68 6.01 4.37 3.36
N PRO A 69 7.12 5.11 3.20
CA PRO A 69 7.43 6.25 4.06
C PRO A 69 6.50 7.43 3.76
N LEU A 70 5.74 7.87 4.76
CA LEU A 70 4.94 9.10 4.66
C LEU A 70 5.78 10.35 4.96
N ASN A 71 6.68 10.24 5.95
CA ASN A 71 7.61 11.28 6.34
C ASN A 71 8.74 10.69 7.21
N ALA A 72 9.61 11.54 7.76
CA ALA A 72 10.75 11.12 8.57
C ALA A 72 10.38 10.34 9.87
N PHE A 73 9.12 10.39 10.30
CA PHE A 73 8.64 9.81 11.56
C PHE A 73 7.49 8.82 11.39
N ALA A 74 6.94 8.67 10.19
CA ALA A 74 5.77 7.83 9.97
C ALA A 74 5.85 7.04 8.66
N MET A 75 5.32 5.83 8.70
CA MET A 75 5.30 4.90 7.58
C MET A 75 3.95 4.19 7.53
N LEU A 76 3.33 4.11 6.35
CA LEU A 76 2.22 3.20 6.13
C LEU A 76 2.78 1.78 6.07
N MET A 77 2.13 0.87 6.78
CA MET A 77 2.47 -0.55 6.80
C MET A 77 1.32 -1.31 6.16
N ILE A 78 1.63 -2.33 5.36
CA ILE A 78 0.61 -3.21 4.79
C ILE A 78 0.89 -4.66 5.16
N ARG A 79 -0.18 -5.41 5.39
CA ARG A 79 -0.16 -6.88 5.45
C ARG A 79 -1.11 -7.41 4.40
N VAL A 80 -0.58 -8.16 3.46
CA VAL A 80 -1.37 -8.91 2.47
C VAL A 80 -2.02 -10.11 3.14
N ASP A 81 -3.30 -10.32 2.89
CA ASP A 81 -4.01 -11.49 3.37
C ASP A 81 -3.55 -12.78 2.63
N GLY A 82 -4.06 -13.94 3.07
CA GLY A 82 -3.70 -15.22 2.43
C GLY A 82 -4.31 -15.44 1.04
N SER A 83 -5.27 -14.60 0.62
CA SER A 83 -5.91 -14.67 -0.70
C SER A 83 -5.13 -13.90 -1.76
N GLY A 84 -4.42 -12.84 -1.35
CA GLY A 84 -3.72 -11.92 -2.24
C GLY A 84 -4.61 -10.81 -2.79
N ASP A 85 -5.91 -10.79 -2.46
CA ASP A 85 -6.87 -9.82 -3.01
C ASP A 85 -7.18 -8.66 -2.05
N THR A 86 -6.85 -8.81 -0.76
CA THR A 86 -7.02 -7.75 0.23
C THR A 86 -5.79 -7.54 1.10
N ILE A 87 -5.71 -6.35 1.69
CA ILE A 87 -4.66 -5.96 2.62
C ILE A 87 -5.25 -5.35 3.89
N ASP A 88 -4.50 -5.45 4.98
CA ASP A 88 -4.69 -4.60 6.15
C ASP A 88 -3.69 -3.44 6.10
N VAL A 89 -4.12 -2.26 6.54
CA VAL A 89 -3.31 -1.02 6.56
C VAL A 89 -3.05 -0.62 8.01
N GLY A 90 -1.80 -0.31 8.31
CA GLY A 90 -1.33 0.15 9.61
C GLY A 90 -0.48 1.41 9.49
N LEU A 91 -0.32 2.12 10.60
CA LEU A 91 0.55 3.29 10.69
C LEU A 91 1.64 3.04 11.74
N LEU A 92 2.88 3.06 11.29
CA LEU A 92 4.06 3.08 12.15
C LEU A 92 4.41 4.52 12.52
N HIS A 93 4.67 4.75 13.82
CA HIS A 93 5.16 6.00 14.40
C HIS A 93 6.09 5.74 15.58
#